data_AF-A0A1H6A785-F1
#
_entry.id   AF-A0A1H6A785-F1
#
_cell.length_a   1.000
_cell.length_b   1.000
_cell.length_c   1.000
_cell.angle_alpha   90.00
_cell.angle_beta   90.00
_cell.angle_gamma   90.00
#
_symmetry.space_group_name_H-M   'P 1'
#
loop_
_entity.id
_entity.type
_entity.pdbx_description
1 polymer ?
#
loop_
_entity_poly.entity_id
_entity_poly.type
_entity_poly.pdbx_seq_one_letter_code
_entity_poly.pdbx_strand_id
1 'polypeptide(L)'
;MTAGQDDTCRIVDIDGTPVRVRGAADMDATDRAMLGEVVAAARRKHEQETPTDRAALTCPVPNCGHRKQARQYLCRGCWATLPRHARTALSRRDDKAMRRLSELLDQVRDGVPLHQVRVQP
;
A
#
# COMPACT_ATOMS: atom_id res chain seq x y z
N MET A 1 5.75 -34.43 -29.15
CA MET A 1 6.33 -34.23 -27.81
C MET A 1 7.19 -32.98 -27.90
N THR A 2 6.62 -31.82 -27.53
CA THR A 2 7.26 -30.51 -27.70
C THR A 2 8.24 -30.29 -26.55
N ALA A 3 9.52 -30.06 -26.90
CA ALA A 3 10.59 -29.84 -25.95
C ALA A 3 10.30 -28.62 -25.06
N GLY A 4 10.51 -28.78 -23.75
CA GLY A 4 10.34 -27.71 -22.76
C GLY A 4 11.27 -26.55 -23.09
N GLN A 5 10.68 -25.38 -23.32
CA GLN A 5 11.41 -24.12 -23.37
C GLN A 5 12.07 -23.90 -22.02
N ASP A 6 13.39 -23.84 -22.02
CA ASP A 6 14.21 -23.57 -20.85
C ASP A 6 13.77 -22.24 -20.23
N ASP A 7 13.22 -22.33 -19.03
CA ASP A 7 12.57 -21.23 -18.34
C ASP A 7 13.60 -20.44 -17.52
N THR A 8 14.62 -19.94 -18.21
CA THR A 8 15.79 -19.34 -17.57
C THR A 8 15.53 -17.86 -17.27
N CYS A 9 15.66 -17.50 -15.99
CA CYS A 9 15.69 -16.11 -15.58
C CYS A 9 17.11 -15.56 -15.76
N ARG A 10 17.27 -14.45 -16.47
CA ARG A 10 18.55 -13.74 -16.58
C ARG A 10 18.44 -12.32 -16.04
N ILE A 11 19.57 -11.77 -15.61
CA ILE A 11 19.66 -10.36 -15.20
C ILE A 11 20.02 -9.55 -16.44
N VAL A 12 19.20 -8.57 -16.77
CA VAL A 12 19.45 -7.59 -17.82
C VAL A 12 19.67 -6.24 -17.17
N ASP A 13 20.75 -5.57 -17.51
CA ASP A 13 20.98 -4.20 -17.09
C ASP A 13 20.13 -3.25 -17.95
N ILE A 14 19.28 -2.48 -17.29
CA ILE A 14 18.40 -1.49 -17.90
C ILE A 14 18.75 -0.14 -17.27
N ASP A 15 19.47 0.71 -18.00
CA ASP A 15 19.92 2.03 -17.56
C ASP A 15 20.66 2.01 -16.19
N GLY A 16 21.54 1.02 -15.98
CA GLY A 16 22.30 0.83 -14.74
C GLY A 16 21.51 0.13 -13.62
N THR A 17 20.29 -0.35 -13.90
CA THR A 17 19.48 -1.11 -12.96
C THR A 17 19.40 -2.58 -13.36
N PRO A 18 19.82 -3.53 -12.50
CA PRO A 18 19.69 -4.94 -12.79
C PRO A 18 18.23 -5.40 -12.67
N VAL A 19 17.62 -5.84 -13.77
CA VAL A 19 16.25 -6.34 -13.84
C VAL A 19 16.23 -7.83 -14.18
N ARG A 20 15.52 -8.63 -13.39
CA ARG A 20 15.36 -10.07 -13.65
C ARG A 20 14.26 -10.29 -14.69
N VAL A 21 14.64 -10.78 -15.86
CA VAL A 21 13.75 -11.03 -17.00
C VAL A 21 13.67 -12.52 -17.27
N ARG A 22 12.46 -13.02 -17.56
CA ARG A 22 12.18 -14.41 -17.89
C ARG A 22 12.13 -14.54 -19.42
N GLY A 23 12.95 -15.43 -19.99
CA GLY A 23 12.93 -15.72 -21.43
C GLY A 23 14.31 -16.06 -22.01
N ALA A 24 14.30 -16.86 -23.07
CA ALA A 24 15.51 -17.39 -23.71
C ALA A 24 16.01 -16.58 -24.93
N ALA A 25 15.20 -15.65 -25.46
CA ALA A 25 15.57 -14.87 -26.64
C ALA A 25 16.50 -13.70 -26.27
N ASP A 26 17.49 -13.39 -27.11
CA ASP A 26 18.33 -12.21 -26.92
C ASP A 26 17.53 -10.92 -27.05
N MET A 27 17.77 -9.97 -26.14
CA MET A 27 17.03 -8.72 -26.05
C MET A 27 17.81 -7.65 -26.82
N ASP A 28 17.23 -7.21 -27.94
CA ASP A 28 17.83 -6.15 -28.75
C ASP A 28 17.77 -4.78 -28.06
N ALA A 29 18.38 -3.78 -28.68
CA ALA A 29 18.44 -2.43 -28.12
C ALA A 29 17.06 -1.77 -28.01
N THR A 30 16.13 -2.09 -28.92
CA THR A 30 14.78 -1.55 -28.95
C THR A 30 13.94 -2.16 -27.82
N ASP A 31 13.98 -3.48 -27.67
CA ASP A 31 13.30 -4.21 -26.60
C ASP A 31 13.81 -3.76 -25.22
N ARG A 32 15.12 -3.52 -25.11
CA ARG A 32 15.74 -3.00 -23.89
C ARG A 32 15.23 -1.60 -23.53
N ALA A 33 15.09 -0.72 -24.52
CA ALA A 33 14.55 0.63 -24.33
C ALA A 33 13.08 0.58 -23.88
N MET A 34 12.25 -0.24 -24.53
CA MET A 34 10.85 -0.42 -24.13
C MET A 34 10.71 -0.98 -22.70
N LEU A 35 11.55 -1.96 -22.35
CA LEU A 35 11.57 -2.49 -20.98
C LEU A 35 12.00 -1.42 -19.96
N GLY A 36 12.96 -0.57 -20.32
CA GLY A 36 13.35 0.60 -19.52
C GLY A 36 12.20 1.55 -19.23
N GLU A 37 11.40 1.89 -20.25
CA GLU A 37 10.23 2.74 -20.07
C GLU A 37 9.19 2.11 -19.12
N VAL A 38 8.92 0.82 -19.27
CA VAL A 38 7.98 0.07 -18.42
C VAL A 38 8.48 0.01 -16.98
N VAL A 39 9.77 -0.28 -16.76
CA VAL A 39 10.37 -0.32 -15.42
C VAL A 39 10.34 1.07 -14.78
N ALA A 40 10.66 2.11 -15.53
CA ALA A 40 10.59 3.49 -15.06
C ALA A 40 9.15 3.89 -14.69
N ALA A 41 8.16 3.51 -15.51
CA ALA A 41 6.75 3.73 -15.23
C ALA A 41 6.28 2.97 -13.98
N ALA A 42 6.69 1.71 -13.84
CA ALA A 42 6.37 0.89 -12.67
C ALA A 42 6.97 1.48 -11.39
N ARG A 43 8.20 2.02 -11.44
CA ARG A 43 8.82 2.71 -10.30
C ARG A 43 8.08 4.00 -9.92
N ARG A 44 7.73 4.85 -10.90
CA ARG A 44 6.92 6.05 -10.66
C ARG A 44 5.59 5.69 -9.99
N LYS A 45 4.94 4.64 -10.49
CA LYS A 45 3.68 4.14 -9.91
C LYS A 45 3.88 3.61 -8.49
N HIS A 46 4.90 2.79 -8.26
CA HIS A 46 5.21 2.26 -6.92
C HIS A 46 5.54 3.38 -5.93
N GLU A 47 6.27 4.41 -6.34
CA GLU A 47 6.59 5.56 -5.48
C GLU A 47 5.35 6.40 -5.16
N GLN A 48 4.42 6.56 -6.10
CA GLN A 48 3.13 7.21 -5.86
C GLN A 48 2.22 6.37 -4.95
N GLU A 49 2.24 5.04 -5.09
CA GLU A 49 1.36 4.11 -4.38
C GLU A 49 1.90 3.67 -3.03
N THR A 50 3.20 3.84 -2.75
CA THR A 50 3.84 3.39 -1.52
C THR A 50 4.15 4.59 -0.64
N PRO A 51 3.28 4.95 0.32
CA PRO A 51 3.67 5.82 1.41
C PRO A 51 4.90 5.20 2.07
N THR A 52 5.96 6.00 2.27
CA THR A 52 7.15 5.56 3.01
C THR A 52 6.73 4.86 4.31
N ASP A 53 7.41 3.77 4.67
CA ASP A 53 7.10 2.94 5.86
C ASP A 53 6.88 3.79 7.14
N ARG A 54 7.62 4.91 7.25
CA ARG A 54 7.46 5.91 8.32
C ARG A 54 6.13 6.64 8.30
N ALA A 55 5.63 7.07 7.15
CA ALA A 55 4.32 7.71 7.02
C ALA A 55 3.19 6.72 7.33
N ALA A 56 3.35 5.45 6.92
CA ALA A 56 2.38 4.39 7.19
C ALA A 56 2.21 4.06 8.68
N LEU A 57 3.21 4.38 9.51
CA LEU A 57 3.19 4.18 10.97
C LEU A 57 2.79 5.45 11.75
N THR A 58 2.49 6.57 11.08
CA THR A 58 1.97 7.77 11.76
C THR A 58 0.45 7.63 11.96
N CYS A 59 -0.04 8.06 13.12
CA CYS A 59 -1.48 8.14 13.36
C CYS A 59 -2.12 9.17 12.41
N PRO A 60 -3.19 8.83 11.69
CA PRO A 60 -3.79 9.74 10.70
C PRO A 60 -4.58 10.90 11.34
N VAL A 61 -4.70 10.93 12.67
CA VAL A 61 -5.46 11.96 13.40
C VAL A 61 -4.66 13.28 13.40
N PRO A 62 -5.26 14.40 12.95
CA PRO A 62 -4.59 15.69 12.97
C PRO A 62 -4.17 16.05 14.40
N ASN A 63 -2.98 16.63 14.54
CA ASN A 63 -2.37 17.00 15.83
C ASN A 63 -2.04 15.85 16.79
N CYS A 64 -2.20 14.58 16.39
CA CYS A 64 -1.79 13.46 17.23
C CYS A 64 -0.28 13.24 17.21
N GLY A 65 0.33 13.14 16.02
CA GLY A 65 1.78 12.94 15.84
C GLY A 65 2.35 11.62 16.38
N HIS A 66 1.55 10.80 17.07
CA HIS A 66 1.98 9.53 17.62
C HIS A 66 2.11 8.44 16.56
N ARG A 67 2.95 7.45 16.84
CA ARG A 67 3.07 6.25 16.00
C ARG A 67 1.99 5.23 16.33
N LYS A 68 1.43 4.61 15.31
CA LYS A 68 0.61 3.39 15.40
C LYS A 68 1.48 2.16 15.13
N GLN A 69 1.08 1.01 15.66
CA GLN A 69 1.74 -0.25 15.29
C GLN A 69 1.34 -0.65 13.87
N ALA A 70 2.17 -1.47 13.23
CA ALA A 70 1.82 -2.10 11.97
C ALA A 70 0.46 -2.81 12.11
N ARG A 71 -0.39 -2.69 11.09
CA ARG A 71 -1.77 -3.24 11.04
C ARG A 71 -2.79 -2.62 12.00
N GLN A 72 -2.43 -1.61 12.79
CA GLN A 72 -3.43 -0.79 13.49
C GLN A 72 -3.91 0.35 12.61
N TYR A 73 -5.19 0.73 12.75
CA TYR A 73 -5.77 1.87 12.04
C TYR A 73 -5.36 3.20 12.67
N LEU A 74 -5.35 3.27 14.00
CA LEU A 74 -4.98 4.44 14.80
C LEU A 74 -3.91 4.07 15.84
N CYS A 75 -3.29 5.04 16.50
CA CYS A 75 -2.48 4.77 17.68
C CYS A 75 -3.36 4.34 18.87
N ARG A 76 -2.75 3.72 19.88
CA ARG A 76 -3.48 3.21 21.06
C ARG A 76 -4.29 4.29 21.79
N GLY A 77 -3.77 5.52 21.87
CA GLY A 77 -4.44 6.66 22.51
C GLY A 77 -5.71 7.08 21.76
N CYS A 78 -5.59 7.38 20.46
CA CYS A 78 -6.73 7.72 19.61
C CYS A 78 -7.76 6.59 19.52
N TRP A 79 -7.30 5.34 19.49
CA TRP A 79 -8.20 4.19 19.53
C TRP A 79 -9.04 4.16 20.82
N ALA A 80 -8.47 4.50 21.97
CA ALA A 80 -9.18 4.51 23.25
C ALA A 80 -10.25 5.63 23.33
N THR A 81 -10.05 6.74 22.61
CA THR A 81 -11.01 7.86 22.53
C THR A 81 -12.25 7.52 21.69
N LEU A 82 -12.16 6.52 20.81
CA LEU A 82 -13.31 6.12 19.99
C LEU A 82 -14.46 5.56 20.85
N PRO A 83 -15.71 5.89 20.51
CA PRO A 83 -16.88 5.28 21.12
C PRO A 83 -16.82 3.76 21.06
N ARG A 84 -17.35 3.09 22.08
CA ARG A 84 -17.34 1.62 22.16
C ARG A 84 -17.98 0.98 20.92
N HIS A 85 -19.09 1.54 20.44
CA HIS A 85 -19.77 1.04 19.24
C HIS A 85 -18.88 1.11 17.99
N ALA A 86 -18.18 2.23 17.78
CA ALA A 86 -17.26 2.42 16.65
C ALA A 86 -16.08 1.45 16.72
N ARG A 87 -15.49 1.26 17.91
CA ARG A 87 -14.43 0.25 18.13
C ARG A 87 -14.90 -1.15 17.80
N THR A 88 -16.12 -1.52 18.22
CA THR A 88 -16.71 -2.83 17.93
C THR A 88 -16.94 -3.01 16.43
N ALA A 89 -17.48 -2.01 15.74
CA ALA A 89 -17.69 -2.06 14.29
C ALA A 89 -16.37 -2.19 13.51
N LEU A 90 -15.35 -1.41 13.88
CA LEU A 90 -14.03 -1.42 13.23
C LEU A 90 -13.22 -2.70 13.50
N SER A 91 -13.53 -3.42 14.58
CA SER A 91 -12.85 -4.67 14.93
C SER A 91 -13.38 -5.88 14.15
N ARG A 92 -14.51 -5.74 13.44
CA ARG A 92 -15.08 -6.79 12.60
C ARG A 92 -14.28 -6.95 11.31
N ARG A 93 -13.93 -8.19 10.99
CA ARG A 93 -13.23 -8.59 9.75
C ARG A 93 -14.22 -9.26 8.81
N ASP A 94 -15.05 -8.44 8.17
CA ASP A 94 -16.01 -8.86 7.15
C ASP A 94 -15.79 -8.04 5.88
N ASP A 95 -16.60 -8.30 4.85
CA ASP A 95 -16.51 -7.62 3.56
C ASP A 95 -16.72 -6.09 3.64
N LYS A 96 -17.24 -5.59 4.77
CA LYS A 96 -17.46 -4.15 5.02
C LYS A 96 -16.30 -3.50 5.77
N ALA A 97 -15.27 -4.24 6.19
CA ALA A 97 -14.16 -3.70 6.98
C ALA A 97 -13.47 -2.51 6.30
N MET A 98 -13.23 -2.59 4.99
CA MET A 98 -12.60 -1.50 4.22
C MET A 98 -13.49 -0.27 4.13
N ARG A 99 -14.81 -0.45 3.99
CA ARG A 99 -15.77 0.66 4.01
C ARG A 99 -15.79 1.37 5.35
N ARG A 100 -15.82 0.61 6.46
CA ARG A 100 -15.76 1.16 7.83
C ARG A 100 -14.47 1.93 8.09
N LEU A 101 -13.35 1.43 7.59
CA LEU A 101 -12.06 2.13 7.68
C LEU A 101 -12.09 3.44 6.89
N SER A 102 -12.65 3.42 5.67
CA SER A 102 -12.78 4.62 4.84
C SER A 102 -13.66 5.67 5.54
N GLU A 103 -14.81 5.26 6.08
CA GLU A 103 -15.71 6.15 6.86
C GLU A 103 -15.00 6.78 8.07
N LEU A 104 -14.13 6.03 8.78
CA LEU A 104 -13.32 6.57 9.87
C LEU A 104 -12.32 7.62 9.35
N LEU A 105 -11.59 7.31 8.28
CA LEU A 105 -10.55 8.18 7.75
C LEU A 105 -11.14 9.47 7.15
N ASP A 106 -12.29 9.37 6.48
CA ASP A 106 -13.01 10.53 5.97
C ASP A 106 -13.44 11.45 7.11
N GLN A 107 -14.05 10.91 8.18
CA GLN A 107 -14.42 11.70 9.36
C GLN A 107 -13.22 12.36 10.04
N VAL A 108 -12.09 11.65 10.13
CA VAL A 108 -10.85 12.21 10.68
C VAL A 108 -10.31 13.34 9.80
N ARG A 109 -10.38 13.20 8.47
CA ARG A 109 -9.99 14.24 7.50
C ARG A 109 -10.91 15.46 7.58
N ASP A 110 -12.20 15.24 7.80
CA ASP A 110 -13.22 16.29 7.96
C ASP A 110 -13.15 16.98 9.33
N GLY A 111 -12.23 16.56 10.21
CA GLY A 111 -12.01 17.16 11.52
C GLY A 111 -13.02 16.73 12.59
N VAL A 112 -13.77 15.66 12.37
CA VAL A 112 -14.72 15.12 13.36
C VAL A 112 -13.93 14.64 14.58
N PRO A 113 -14.27 15.13 15.79
CA PRO A 113 -13.62 14.67 17.01
C PRO A 113 -13.82 13.16 17.20
N LEU A 114 -12.76 12.43 17.59
CA LEU A 114 -12.80 10.96 17.70
C LEU A 114 -13.94 10.42 18.57
N HIS A 115 -14.33 11.14 19.62
CA HIS A 115 -15.43 10.74 20.51
C HIS A 115 -16.83 10.87 19.87
N GLN A 116 -16.93 11.53 18.71
CA GLN A 116 -18.17 11.74 17.94
C GLN A 116 -18.23 10.87 16.68
N VAL A 117 -17.13 10.19 16.33
CA VAL A 117 -17.04 9.34 15.14
C VAL A 117 -18.11 8.26 15.20
N ARG A 118 -18.85 8.13 14.10
CA ARG A 118 -19.84 7.08 13.89
C ARG A 118 -19.44 6.22 12.70
N VAL A 119 -19.30 4.93 12.93
CA VAL A 119 -18.98 3.94 11.89
C VAL A 119 -20.14 2.97 11.79
N GLN A 120 -20.63 2.73 10.57
CA GLN A 120 -21.76 1.83 10.39
C GLN A 120 -21.35 0.36 10.60
N PRO A 121 -22.22 -0.47 11.20
CA PRO A 121 -21.90 -1.84 11.56
C PRO A 121 -21.88 -2.85 10.41
#